data_AF-A0A949B478-F1
#
_entry.id   AF-A0A949B478-F1
#
_cell.length_a   1.000
_cell.length_b   1.000
_cell.length_c   1.000
_cell.angle_alpha   90.00
_cell.angle_beta   90.00
_cell.angle_gamma   90.00
#
_symmetry.space_group_name_H-M   'P 1'
#
loop_
_entity.id
_entity.type
_entity.pdbx_description
1 polymer ?
#
loop_
_entity_poly.entity_id
_entity_poly.type
_entity_poly.pdbx_seq_one_letter_code
_entity_poly.pdbx_strand_id
1 'polypeptide(L)'
;VDSFWDLKVGFIEYDMDLATKRWDQVNRTYEYEIYRKWGKLKSSLFLIEEVEEEIKAAKAAKIDVTKAEAKIKEARKLFETDGAYAAARLAASKARSLLVAP
;
A
#
# COMPACT_ATOMS: atom_id res chain seq x y z
N VAL A 1 24.44 12.40 58.06
CA VAL A 1 23.21 12.21 57.25
C VAL A 1 23.32 13.24 56.15
N ASP A 2 24.16 13.03 55.14
CA ASP A 2 24.65 14.17 54.33
C ASP A 2 24.79 13.91 52.83
N SER A 3 24.42 12.73 52.31
CA SER A 3 24.56 12.43 50.87
C SER A 3 23.25 12.55 50.08
N PHE A 4 22.12 12.81 50.74
CA PHE A 4 20.82 12.90 50.07
C PHE A 4 20.49 14.33 49.59
N TRP A 5 21.02 15.36 50.26
CA TRP A 5 20.72 16.76 49.98
C TRP A 5 21.73 17.46 49.06
N ASP A 6 22.84 16.81 48.72
CA ASP A 6 23.90 17.36 47.87
C ASP A 6 23.73 17.00 46.38
N LEU A 7 22.57 16.43 46.01
CA LEU A 7 22.24 16.12 44.63
C LEU A 7 21.97 17.44 43.88
N LYS A 8 22.94 17.92 43.10
CA LYS A 8 22.73 19.01 42.14
C LYS A 8 21.79 18.57 41.03
N VAL A 9 20.49 18.62 41.29
CA VAL A 9 19.45 18.48 40.27
C VAL A 9 19.41 19.76 39.44
N GLY A 10 20.04 19.72 38.27
CA GLY A 10 19.79 20.71 37.23
C GLY A 10 18.37 20.49 36.69
N PHE A 11 17.54 21.52 36.74
CA PHE A 11 16.27 21.49 36.01
C PHE A 11 16.58 21.44 34.52
N ILE A 12 16.19 20.36 33.85
CA ILE A 12 16.20 20.30 32.39
C ILE A 12 15.03 21.19 31.95
N GLU A 13 15.31 22.36 31.39
CA GLU A 13 14.28 23.18 30.76
C GLU A 13 13.73 22.41 29.56
N TYR A 14 12.48 21.98 29.68
CA TYR A 14 11.79 21.27 28.62
C TYR A 14 11.25 22.28 27.60
N ASP A 15 11.88 22.31 26.43
CA ASP A 15 11.43 23.16 25.32
C ASP A 15 10.18 22.54 24.67
N MET A 16 9.02 23.04 25.12
CA MET A 16 7.69 22.64 24.62
C MET A 16 7.52 22.97 23.13
N ASP A 17 8.13 24.05 22.63
CA ASP A 17 8.02 24.48 21.23
C ASP A 17 8.81 23.53 20.32
N LEU A 18 10.01 23.15 20.73
CA LEU A 18 10.82 22.16 20.03
C LEU A 18 10.13 20.79 20.03
N ALA A 19 9.53 20.39 21.16
CA ALA A 19 8.77 19.14 21.25
C ALA A 19 7.58 19.14 20.27
N THR A 20 6.85 20.25 20.19
CA THR A 20 5.70 20.42 19.28
C THR A 20 6.14 20.32 17.81
N LYS A 21 7.20 21.04 17.41
CA LYS A 21 7.75 20.97 16.04
C LYS A 21 8.18 19.56 15.64
N ARG A 22 8.80 18.81 16.56
CA ARG A 22 9.21 17.42 16.31
C ARG A 22 7.99 16.50 16.16
N TRP A 23 6.96 16.72 16.96
CA TRP A 23 5.69 15.99 16.84
C TRP A 23 5.02 16.24 15.47
N ASP A 24 4.95 17.49 15.03
CA ASP A 24 4.40 17.86 13.72
C ASP A 24 5.19 17.23 12.56
N GLN A 25 6.52 17.18 12.67
CA GLN A 25 7.37 16.53 11.67
C GLN A 25 7.09 15.03 11.58
N VAL A 26 6.94 14.36 12.72
CA VAL A 26 6.60 12.94 12.79
C VAL A 26 5.23 12.69 12.16
N ASN A 27 4.22 13.49 12.52
CA ASN A 27 2.88 13.40 11.95
C ASN A 27 2.90 13.58 10.43
N ARG A 28 3.55 14.65 9.93
CA ARG A 28 3.67 14.91 8.49
C ARG A 28 4.32 13.75 7.75
N THR A 29 5.34 13.13 8.34
CA THR A 29 6.05 11.99 7.76
C THR A 29 5.11 10.80 7.60
N TYR A 30 4.42 10.41 8.67
CA TYR A 30 3.50 9.27 8.62
C TYR A 30 2.27 9.53 7.76
N GLU A 31 1.73 10.74 7.80
CA GLU A 31 0.61 11.16 6.94
C GLU A 31 0.97 11.01 5.45
N TYR A 32 2.14 11.51 5.05
CA TYR A 32 2.63 11.33 3.67
C TYR A 32 2.78 9.85 3.30
N GLU A 33 3.32 9.02 4.21
CA GLU A 33 3.44 7.59 3.96
C GLU A 33 2.09 6.88 3.83
N ILE A 34 1.11 7.26 4.64
CA ILE A 34 -0.26 6.74 4.58
C ILE A 34 -0.86 7.08 3.22
N TYR A 35 -0.80 8.34 2.80
CA TYR A 35 -1.31 8.75 1.49
C TYR A 35 -0.61 8.04 0.33
N ARG A 36 0.72 7.89 0.40
CA ARG A 36 1.49 7.16 -0.60
C ARG A 36 1.07 5.68 -0.68
N LYS A 37 0.92 5.01 0.47
CA LYS A 37 0.49 3.61 0.53
C LYS A 37 -0.94 3.44 0.05
N TRP A 38 -1.84 4.33 0.44
CA TRP A 38 -3.22 4.35 0.00
C TRP A 38 -3.34 4.56 -1.52
N GLY A 39 -2.55 5.49 -2.08
CA GLY A 39 -2.45 5.69 -3.53
C GLY A 39 -1.99 4.43 -4.27
N LYS A 40 -0.99 3.72 -3.73
CA LYS A 40 -0.54 2.43 -4.30
C LYS A 40 -1.65 1.38 -4.28
N LEU A 41 -2.37 1.27 -3.17
CA LEU A 41 -3.47 0.33 -3.01
C LEU A 41 -4.60 0.61 -4.00
N LYS A 42 -5.04 1.87 -4.08
CA LYS A 42 -6.04 2.34 -5.04
C LYS A 42 -5.64 2.05 -6.48
N SER A 43 -4.39 2.37 -6.87
CA SER A 43 -3.90 2.11 -8.22
C SER A 43 -3.83 0.61 -8.56
N SER A 44 -3.60 -0.24 -7.57
CA SER A 44 -3.54 -1.70 -7.77
C SER A 44 -4.94 -2.29 -7.92
N LEU A 45 -5.92 -1.78 -7.16
CA LEU A 45 -7.33 -2.15 -7.33
C LEU A 45 -7.83 -1.78 -8.73
N PHE A 46 -7.58 -0.55 -9.16
CA PHE A 46 -8.00 -0.10 -10.50
C PHE A 46 -7.42 -0.95 -11.62
N LEU A 47 -6.16 -1.37 -11.52
CA LEU A 47 -5.57 -2.26 -12.52
C LEU A 47 -6.27 -3.62 -12.57
N ILE A 48 -6.63 -4.17 -11.41
CA ILE A 48 -7.35 -5.45 -11.34
C ILE A 48 -8.72 -5.29 -12.01
N GLU A 49 -9.46 -4.24 -11.66
CA GLU A 49 -10.79 -3.97 -12.23
C GLU A 49 -10.75 -3.73 -13.75
N GLU A 50 -9.81 -2.93 -14.23
CA GLU A 50 -9.60 -2.68 -15.67
C GLU A 50 -9.37 -4.00 -16.43
N VAL A 51 -8.50 -4.87 -15.91
CA VAL A 51 -8.20 -6.15 -16.55
C VAL A 51 -9.39 -7.12 -16.48
N GLU A 52 -10.18 -7.10 -15.40
CA GLU A 52 -11.43 -7.87 -15.33
C GLU A 52 -12.43 -7.44 -16.41
N GLU A 53 -12.53 -6.13 -16.69
CA GLU A 53 -13.38 -5.60 -17.77
C GLU A 53 -12.85 -5.99 -19.16
N GLU A 54 -11.54 -5.89 -19.38
CA GLU A 54 -10.91 -6.33 -20.63
C GLU A 54 -11.13 -7.82 -20.90
N ILE A 55 -11.03 -8.66 -19.87
CA ILE A 55 -11.32 -10.10 -19.97
C ILE A 55 -12.78 -10.34 -20.36
N LYS A 56 -13.73 -9.60 -19.76
CA LYS A 56 -15.15 -9.71 -20.11
C LYS A 56 -15.40 -9.33 -21.57
N ALA A 57 -14.77 -8.25 -22.04
CA ALA A 57 -14.86 -7.82 -23.44
C ALA A 57 -14.25 -8.86 -24.40
N ALA A 58 -13.07 -9.39 -24.09
CA ALA A 58 -12.41 -10.43 -24.88
C ALA A 58 -13.25 -11.73 -24.95
N LYS A 59 -13.87 -12.12 -23.83
CA LYS A 59 -14.79 -13.26 -23.78
C LYS A 59 -16.03 -13.05 -24.66
N ALA A 60 -16.59 -11.84 -24.67
CA ALA A 60 -17.70 -11.49 -25.56
C ALA A 60 -17.29 -11.54 -27.04
N ALA A 61 -16.02 -11.23 -27.34
CA ALA A 61 -15.41 -11.39 -28.66
C ALA A 61 -15.02 -12.84 -29.00
N LYS A 62 -15.36 -13.82 -28.15
CA LYS A 62 -15.03 -15.25 -28.30
C LYS A 62 -13.53 -15.57 -28.32
N ILE A 63 -12.71 -14.71 -27.72
CA ILE A 63 -11.29 -14.98 -27.50
C ILE A 63 -11.16 -15.97 -26.33
N ASP A 64 -10.20 -16.90 -26.41
CA ASP A 64 -9.88 -17.79 -25.29
C ASP A 64 -9.21 -17.01 -24.15
N VAL A 65 -10.00 -16.74 -23.10
CA VAL A 65 -9.55 -16.01 -21.92
C VAL A 65 -9.23 -16.90 -20.73
N THR A 66 -9.24 -18.23 -20.87
CA THR A 66 -9.15 -19.18 -19.73
C THR A 66 -7.93 -18.93 -18.84
N LYS A 67 -6.77 -18.70 -19.44
CA LYS A 67 -5.52 -18.40 -18.71
C LYS A 67 -5.56 -17.02 -18.04
N ALA A 68 -6.10 -16.01 -18.73
CA ALA A 68 -6.24 -14.66 -18.20
C ALA A 68 -7.24 -14.63 -17.02
N GLU A 69 -8.38 -15.34 -17.13
CA GLU A 69 -9.37 -15.50 -16.08
C GLU A 69 -8.81 -16.19 -14.82
N ALA A 70 -8.02 -17.24 -14.99
CA ALA A 70 -7.37 -17.88 -13.85
C ALA A 70 -6.41 -16.92 -13.13
N LYS A 71 -5.64 -16.15 -13.91
CA LYS A 71 -4.62 -15.24 -13.37
C LYS A 71 -5.22 -13.99 -12.72
N ILE A 72 -6.33 -13.45 -13.23
CA ILE A 72 -7.01 -12.32 -12.60
C ILE A 72 -7.71 -12.73 -11.29
N LYS A 73 -8.23 -13.95 -11.19
CA LYS A 73 -8.76 -14.50 -9.93
C LYS A 73 -7.67 -14.64 -8.87
N GLU A 74 -6.48 -15.08 -9.26
CA GLU A 74 -5.30 -15.09 -8.38
C GLU A 74 -4.95 -13.67 -7.91
N ALA A 75 -4.97 -12.68 -8.82
CA ALA A 75 -4.75 -11.28 -8.47
C ALA A 75 -5.77 -10.79 -7.42
N ARG A 76 -7.04 -11.14 -7.58
CA ARG A 76 -8.11 -10.80 -6.62
C ARG A 76 -7.87 -11.40 -5.25
N LYS A 77 -7.52 -12.70 -5.19
CA LYS A 77 -7.19 -13.37 -3.94
C LYS A 77 -5.99 -12.73 -3.23
N LEU A 78 -4.92 -12.45 -3.98
CA LEU A 78 -3.73 -11.77 -3.44
C LEU A 78 -4.05 -10.38 -2.90
N PHE A 79 -5.01 -9.68 -3.51
CA PHE A 79 -5.43 -8.34 -3.11
C PHE A 79 -6.32 -8.35 -1.87
N GLU A 80 -7.37 -9.17 -1.86
CA GLU A 80 -8.41 -9.16 -0.81
C GLU A 80 -8.05 -10.01 0.41
N THR A 81 -7.42 -11.17 0.21
CA THR A 81 -7.16 -12.15 1.27
C THR A 81 -5.75 -12.00 1.84
N ASP A 82 -4.74 -11.96 0.96
CA ASP A 82 -3.34 -12.06 1.39
C ASP A 82 -2.71 -10.67 1.68
N GLY A 83 -3.38 -9.57 1.29
CA GLY A 83 -2.85 -8.22 1.40
C GLY A 83 -1.56 -8.00 0.60
N ALA A 84 -1.24 -8.89 -0.34
CA ALA A 84 -0.01 -8.90 -1.11
C ALA A 84 -0.14 -8.00 -2.35
N TYR A 85 -0.37 -6.70 -2.15
CA TYR A 85 -0.77 -5.76 -3.20
C TYR A 85 0.19 -5.68 -4.40
N ALA A 86 1.51 -5.75 -4.15
CA ALA A 86 2.50 -5.77 -5.22
C ALA A 86 2.41 -7.04 -6.08
N ALA A 87 2.20 -8.19 -5.44
CA ALA A 87 2.01 -9.47 -6.13
C ALA A 87 0.68 -9.50 -6.88
N ALA A 88 -0.39 -8.94 -6.30
CA ALA A 88 -1.68 -8.78 -6.96
C ALA A 88 -1.56 -7.93 -8.24
N ARG A 89 -0.85 -6.80 -8.18
CA ARG A 89 -0.59 -5.95 -9.34
C ARG A 89 0.20 -6.69 -10.43
N LEU A 90 1.21 -7.47 -10.03
CA LEU A 90 1.99 -8.28 -10.97
C LEU A 90 1.13 -9.37 -11.63
N ALA A 91 0.26 -10.04 -10.86
CA ALA A 91 -0.66 -11.05 -11.37
C ALA A 91 -1.67 -10.45 -12.35
N ALA A 92 -2.22 -9.27 -12.05
CA ALA A 92 -3.13 -8.53 -12.95
C ALA A 92 -2.44 -8.12 -14.25
N SER A 93 -1.21 -7.59 -14.17
CA SER A 93 -0.42 -7.26 -15.36
C SER A 93 -0.12 -8.49 -16.22
N LYS A 94 0.16 -9.65 -15.61
CA LYS A 94 0.33 -10.92 -16.32
C LYS A 94 -0.99 -11.36 -16.99
N ALA A 95 -2.12 -11.24 -16.30
CA ALA A 95 -3.43 -11.53 -16.87
C ALA A 95 -3.70 -10.67 -18.12
N ARG A 96 -3.39 -9.37 -18.07
CA ARG A 96 -3.48 -8.45 -19.21
C ARG A 96 -2.60 -8.89 -20.39
N SER A 97 -1.34 -9.25 -20.12
CA SER A 97 -0.43 -9.72 -21.19
C SER A 97 -0.92 -10.99 -21.89
N LEU A 98 -1.64 -11.86 -21.17
CA LEU A 98 -2.21 -13.09 -21.74
C LEU A 98 -3.41 -12.82 -22.67
N LEU A 99 -4.03 -11.63 -22.61
CA LEU A 99 -5.06 -11.21 -23.56
C LEU A 99 -4.48 -10.69 -24.88
N VAL A 100 -3.27 -10.12 -24.83
CA VAL A 100 -2.60 -9.49 -25.97
C VAL A 100 -1.73 -10.49 -26.75
N ALA A 101 -1.38 -11.62 -26.14
CA ALA A 101 -0.61 -12.67 -26.80
C ALA A 101 -1.44 -13.33 -27.92
N PRO A 102 -0.90 -13.43 -29.15
CA PRO A 102 -1.59 -14.03 -30.30
C PRO A 102 -1.84 -15.54 -30.14
#